data_AF-A0A6C0I7R7-F1
#
_entry.id   AF-A0A6C0I7R7-F1
#
_cell.length_a   1.000
_cell.length_b   1.000
_cell.length_c   1.000
_cell.angle_alpha   90.00
_cell.angle_beta   90.00
_cell.angle_gamma   90.00
#
_symmetry.space_group_name_H-M   'P 1'
#
loop_
_entity.id
_entity.type
_entity.pdbx_description
1 polymer ?
#
loop_
_entity_poly.entity_id
_entity_poly.type
_entity_poly.pdbx_seq_one_letter_code
_entity_poly.pdbx_strand_id
1 'polypeptide(L)'
;MNTTDMEYCEMDNKSIISKKVIIKFTYVMIYLCIYAINYKRLNSYCNKKKNEEVKVQEKIEAVQKQEKETLSLILPVEDEEEKIEEKDVTVWYKFEDGKGRYKGEWKNGLPNGRGTKHAYKDDSYIYGNFVDGFSEGYGKQTFEQTWEKTQPYYEGEFKRNNWEGKGAYYYGDGDYYKGDWKDSKYHGQGAAYSKRLDKTWIGEYKNDVKGEGNWVKGEI
;
A
#
# COMPACT_ATOMS: atom_id res chain seq x y z
N MET A 1 -74.49 47.18 -78.05
CA MET A 1 -74.28 45.93 -77.29
C MET A 1 -73.29 45.10 -78.05
N ASN A 2 -72.07 44.92 -77.55
CA ASN A 2 -71.28 43.71 -77.80
C ASN A 2 -70.15 43.63 -76.78
N THR A 3 -70.34 42.67 -75.91
CA THR A 3 -69.40 42.00 -75.01
C THR A 3 -68.23 41.42 -75.78
N THR A 4 -67.00 41.75 -75.41
CA THR A 4 -65.80 40.89 -75.60
C THR A 4 -64.86 41.17 -74.43
N ASP A 5 -65.32 40.73 -73.25
CA ASP A 5 -64.50 40.62 -72.06
C ASP A 5 -63.57 39.39 -72.18
N MET A 6 -62.34 39.59 -71.73
CA MET A 6 -61.55 38.62 -70.98
C MET A 6 -61.32 37.24 -71.62
N GLU A 7 -60.48 37.17 -72.65
CA GLU A 7 -59.99 35.90 -73.19
C GLU A 7 -58.45 35.75 -73.12
N TYR A 8 -57.83 36.13 -71.98
CA TYR A 8 -56.36 36.03 -71.83
C TYR A 8 -55.83 35.35 -70.56
N CYS A 9 -56.65 34.64 -69.77
CA CYS A 9 -56.15 34.08 -68.49
C CYS A 9 -56.25 32.55 -68.29
N GLU A 10 -56.79 31.76 -69.21
CA GLU A 10 -56.99 30.31 -68.94
C GLU A 10 -56.04 29.34 -69.69
N MET A 11 -55.34 29.76 -70.74
CA MET A 11 -54.49 28.84 -71.52
C MET A 11 -53.07 28.62 -70.98
N ASP A 12 -52.54 29.51 -70.13
CA ASP A 12 -51.18 29.37 -69.57
C ASP A 12 -51.11 28.54 -68.28
N ASN A 13 -52.22 28.46 -67.52
CA ASN A 13 -52.20 27.78 -66.22
C ASN A 13 -52.02 26.26 -66.35
N LYS A 14 -52.65 25.57 -67.32
CA LYS A 14 -52.45 24.12 -67.53
C LYS A 14 -51.03 23.75 -68.00
N SER A 15 -50.41 24.57 -68.86
CA SER A 15 -49.03 24.37 -69.34
C SER A 15 -48.00 24.61 -68.24
N ILE A 16 -48.19 25.65 -67.42
CA ILE A 16 -47.33 25.98 -66.29
C ILE A 16 -47.50 24.97 -65.14
N ILE A 17 -48.74 24.54 -64.85
CA ILE A 17 -49.01 23.47 -63.86
C ILE A 17 -48.37 22.16 -64.31
N SER A 18 -48.50 21.77 -65.59
CA SER A 18 -47.85 20.58 -66.15
C SER A 18 -46.32 20.63 -66.06
N LYS A 19 -45.70 21.76 -66.44
CA LYS A 19 -44.24 21.95 -66.29
C LYS A 19 -43.78 21.94 -64.82
N LYS A 20 -44.52 22.57 -63.90
CA LYS A 20 -44.22 22.54 -62.45
C LYS A 20 -44.35 21.13 -61.86
N VAL A 21 -45.32 20.34 -62.32
CA VAL A 21 -45.49 18.93 -61.92
C VAL A 21 -44.34 18.08 -62.44
N ILE A 22 -43.92 18.25 -63.70
CA ILE A 22 -42.78 17.53 -64.30
C ILE A 22 -41.47 17.91 -63.60
N ILE A 23 -41.25 19.20 -63.29
CA ILE A 23 -40.06 19.66 -62.55
C ILE A 23 -40.04 19.09 -61.13
N LYS A 24 -41.18 19.07 -60.43
CA LYS A 24 -41.27 18.41 -59.11
C LYS A 24 -41.01 16.91 -59.21
N PHE A 25 -41.56 16.23 -60.20
CA PHE A 25 -41.37 14.79 -60.39
C PHE A 25 -39.90 14.46 -60.73
N THR A 26 -39.28 15.22 -61.62
CA THR A 26 -37.85 15.05 -61.96
C THR A 26 -36.94 15.37 -60.78
N TYR A 27 -37.26 16.40 -59.98
CA TYR A 27 -36.53 16.71 -58.75
C TYR A 27 -36.61 15.57 -57.73
N VAL A 28 -37.81 14.98 -57.53
CA VAL A 28 -38.01 13.82 -56.66
C VAL A 28 -37.23 12.61 -57.17
N MET A 29 -37.26 12.34 -58.47
CA MET A 29 -36.51 11.21 -59.05
C MET A 29 -35.00 11.40 -58.92
N ILE A 30 -34.48 12.61 -59.16
CA ILE A 30 -33.06 12.93 -58.95
C ILE A 30 -32.69 12.77 -57.47
N TYR A 31 -33.53 13.26 -56.55
CA TYR A 31 -33.31 13.13 -55.11
C TYR A 31 -33.27 11.67 -54.67
N LEU A 32 -34.21 10.84 -55.15
CA LEU A 32 -34.23 9.39 -54.88
C LEU A 32 -33.00 8.68 -55.47
N CYS A 33 -32.55 9.07 -56.66
CA CYS A 33 -31.32 8.53 -57.26
C CYS A 33 -30.07 8.90 -56.45
N ILE A 34 -29.93 10.16 -56.04
CA ILE A 34 -28.81 10.60 -55.18
C ILE A 34 -28.84 9.86 -53.84
N TYR A 35 -30.01 9.75 -53.21
CA TYR A 35 -30.18 9.00 -51.97
C TYR A 35 -29.78 7.52 -52.13
N ALA A 36 -30.22 6.86 -53.20
CA ALA A 36 -29.88 5.46 -53.47
C ALA A 36 -28.37 5.25 -53.73
N ILE A 37 -27.71 6.16 -54.45
CA ILE A 37 -26.26 6.13 -54.68
C ILE A 37 -25.51 6.33 -53.35
N ASN A 38 -25.93 7.32 -52.54
CA ASN A 38 -25.32 7.58 -51.25
C ASN A 38 -25.52 6.41 -50.28
N TYR A 39 -26.70 5.81 -50.25
CA TYR A 39 -26.98 4.61 -49.45
C TYR A 39 -26.08 3.43 -49.84
N LYS A 40 -25.93 3.15 -51.15
CA LYS A 40 -25.02 2.10 -51.63
C LYS A 40 -23.56 2.38 -51.27
N ARG A 41 -23.10 3.63 -51.38
CA ARG A 41 -21.73 4.04 -50.99
C ARG A 41 -21.49 3.89 -49.49
N LEU A 42 -22.44 4.34 -48.65
CA LEU A 42 -22.34 4.21 -47.20
C LEU A 42 -22.30 2.74 -46.78
N ASN A 43 -23.16 1.90 -47.36
CA ASN A 43 -23.18 0.46 -47.07
C ASN A 43 -21.88 -0.23 -47.49
N SER A 44 -21.32 0.13 -48.65
CA SER A 44 -20.02 -0.38 -49.10
C SER A 44 -18.87 0.04 -48.17
N TYR A 45 -18.87 1.29 -47.70
CA TYR A 45 -17.88 1.80 -46.75
C TYR A 45 -17.97 1.11 -45.38
N CYS A 46 -19.17 0.98 -44.81
CA CYS A 46 -19.39 0.28 -43.55
C CYS A 46 -18.94 -1.19 -43.62
N ASN A 47 -19.23 -1.88 -44.74
CA ASN A 47 -18.80 -3.27 -44.93
C ASN A 47 -17.27 -3.39 -45.04
N LYS A 48 -16.59 -2.45 -45.70
CA LYS A 48 -15.12 -2.44 -45.75
C LYS A 48 -14.51 -2.24 -44.37
N LYS A 49 -15.02 -1.27 -43.59
CA LYS A 49 -14.53 -0.99 -42.23
C LYS A 49 -14.75 -2.19 -41.30
N LYS A 50 -15.92 -2.83 -41.36
CA LYS A 50 -16.22 -4.04 -40.58
C LYS A 50 -15.28 -5.21 -40.95
N ASN A 51 -14.96 -5.38 -42.24
CA ASN A 51 -14.00 -6.39 -42.67
C ASN A 51 -12.57 -6.09 -42.22
N GLU A 52 -12.18 -4.82 -42.13
CA GLU A 52 -10.88 -4.42 -41.57
C GLU A 52 -10.82 -4.65 -40.06
N GLU A 53 -11.90 -4.34 -39.33
CA GLU A 53 -12.02 -4.64 -37.89
C GLU A 53 -11.93 -6.14 -37.60
N VAL A 54 -12.59 -6.99 -38.40
CA VAL A 54 -12.49 -8.45 -38.28
C VAL A 54 -11.05 -8.93 -38.52
N LYS A 55 -10.36 -8.42 -39.54
CA LYS A 55 -8.95 -8.78 -39.82
C LYS A 55 -8.00 -8.35 -38.71
N VAL A 56 -8.27 -7.22 -38.04
CA VAL A 56 -7.49 -6.78 -36.88
C VAL A 56 -7.75 -7.69 -35.69
N GLN A 57 -9.01 -8.07 -35.46
CA GLN A 57 -9.41 -8.95 -34.38
C GLN A 57 -8.78 -10.35 -34.51
N GLU A 58 -8.80 -10.94 -35.72
CA GLU A 58 -8.14 -12.22 -36.01
C GLU A 58 -6.63 -12.17 -35.73
N LYS A 59 -5.98 -11.03 -36.01
CA LYS A 59 -4.55 -10.82 -35.70
C LYS A 59 -4.30 -10.70 -34.21
N ILE A 60 -5.15 -10.00 -33.46
CA ILE A 60 -5.06 -9.89 -32.01
C ILE A 60 -5.19 -11.27 -31.36
N GLU A 61 -6.17 -12.06 -31.80
CA GLU A 61 -6.39 -13.41 -31.28
C GLU A 61 -5.21 -14.34 -31.59
N ALA A 62 -4.59 -14.20 -32.77
CA ALA A 62 -3.38 -14.95 -33.12
C ALA A 62 -2.19 -14.58 -32.23
N VAL A 63 -1.98 -13.28 -31.95
CA VAL A 63 -0.92 -12.81 -31.05
C VAL A 63 -1.16 -13.30 -29.61
N GLN A 64 -2.38 -13.17 -29.09
CA GLN A 64 -2.73 -13.65 -27.75
C GLN A 64 -2.57 -15.16 -27.60
N LYS A 65 -2.89 -15.92 -28.65
CA LYS A 65 -2.67 -17.36 -28.70
C LYS A 65 -1.18 -17.70 -28.68
N GLN A 66 -0.39 -17.00 -29.48
CA GLN A 66 1.07 -17.17 -29.51
C GLN A 66 1.71 -16.78 -28.17
N GLU A 67 1.27 -15.69 -27.53
CA GLU A 67 1.70 -15.31 -26.18
C GLU A 67 1.38 -16.42 -25.17
N LYS A 68 0.15 -16.95 -25.18
CA LYS A 68 -0.27 -18.03 -24.30
C LYS A 68 0.53 -19.32 -24.52
N GLU A 69 0.88 -19.63 -25.76
CA GLU A 69 1.73 -20.77 -26.13
C GLU A 69 3.20 -20.55 -25.72
N THR A 70 3.73 -19.32 -25.84
CA THR A 70 5.07 -19.00 -25.32
C THR A 70 5.12 -19.03 -23.79
N LEU A 71 4.08 -18.54 -23.11
CA LEU A 71 3.91 -18.63 -21.66
C LEU A 71 3.81 -20.07 -21.17
N SER A 72 3.17 -20.95 -21.93
CA SER A 72 3.07 -22.38 -21.57
C SER A 72 4.37 -23.15 -21.84
N LEU A 73 5.16 -22.77 -22.85
CA LEU A 73 6.48 -23.35 -23.16
C LEU A 73 7.58 -22.95 -22.16
N ILE A 74 7.38 -21.86 -21.40
CA ILE A 74 8.27 -21.45 -20.32
C ILE A 74 8.10 -22.33 -19.05
N LEU A 75 7.14 -23.27 -19.01
CA LEU A 75 6.84 -24.25 -17.93
C LEU A 75 7.49 -23.99 -16.56
N PRO A 76 6.64 -24.00 -15.53
CA PRO A 76 6.63 -23.02 -14.48
C PRO A 76 8.03 -22.87 -13.85
N VAL A 77 8.52 -21.63 -13.79
CA VAL A 77 9.08 -21.26 -12.48
C VAL A 77 7.85 -21.38 -11.60
N GLU A 78 7.77 -22.47 -10.84
CA GLU A 78 7.09 -22.41 -9.57
C GLU A 78 7.84 -21.26 -8.86
N ASP A 79 7.37 -20.03 -9.10
CA ASP A 79 7.14 -19.17 -7.98
C ASP A 79 6.22 -20.04 -7.13
N GLU A 80 6.82 -20.86 -6.27
CA GLU A 80 6.37 -20.93 -4.91
C GLU A 80 6.26 -19.46 -4.50
N GLU A 81 5.15 -18.81 -4.87
CA GLU A 81 4.49 -17.87 -3.99
C GLU A 81 4.26 -18.72 -2.74
N GLU A 82 5.33 -18.79 -1.94
CA GLU A 82 5.37 -19.37 -0.63
C GLU A 82 4.15 -18.73 0.01
N LYS A 83 3.10 -19.54 0.13
CA LYS A 83 1.79 -19.09 0.56
C LYS A 83 2.05 -18.58 1.96
N ILE A 84 2.26 -17.26 2.11
CA ILE A 84 2.72 -16.67 3.36
C ILE A 84 1.60 -16.97 4.33
N GLU A 85 1.81 -18.00 5.13
CA GLU A 85 0.85 -18.48 6.10
C GLU A 85 0.76 -17.34 7.12
N GLU A 86 -0.31 -16.56 7.01
CA GLU A 86 -0.48 -15.34 7.79
C GLU A 86 -0.51 -15.75 9.26
N LYS A 87 0.59 -15.48 9.97
CA LYS A 87 0.76 -15.91 11.36
C LYS A 87 -0.21 -15.15 12.25
N ASP A 88 -0.90 -15.88 13.12
CA ASP A 88 -1.80 -15.30 14.12
C ASP A 88 -0.99 -14.48 15.13
N VAL A 89 -1.24 -13.17 15.18
CA VAL A 89 -0.52 -12.22 16.03
C VAL A 89 -0.66 -12.50 17.53
N THR A 90 -1.61 -13.34 17.94
CA THR A 90 -1.86 -13.70 19.35
C THR A 90 -1.13 -14.97 19.78
N VAL A 91 -0.67 -15.79 18.83
CA VAL A 91 -0.06 -17.09 19.07
C VAL A 91 1.46 -16.95 19.18
N TRP A 92 2.05 -17.72 20.11
CA TRP A 92 3.49 -17.81 20.24
C TRP A 92 4.10 -18.77 19.22
N TYR A 93 4.97 -18.25 18.35
CA TYR A 93 5.80 -19.05 17.46
C TYR A 93 7.23 -19.09 17.99
N LYS A 94 7.82 -20.28 18.07
CA LYS A 94 9.25 -20.43 18.43
C LYS A 94 10.12 -20.02 17.26
N PHE A 95 11.24 -19.37 17.53
CA PHE A 95 12.25 -19.13 16.50
C PHE A 95 12.93 -20.44 16.12
N GLU A 96 13.32 -20.56 14.86
CA GLU A 96 14.02 -21.75 14.33
C GLU A 96 15.36 -21.98 15.02
N ASP A 97 16.05 -20.91 15.43
CA ASP A 97 17.32 -20.99 16.16
C ASP A 97 17.15 -21.44 17.62
N GLY A 98 15.90 -21.63 18.08
CA GLY A 98 15.58 -22.07 19.43
C GLY A 98 15.91 -21.04 20.52
N LYS A 99 16.26 -19.80 20.20
CA LYS A 99 16.68 -18.78 21.19
C LYS A 99 15.52 -18.00 21.81
N GLY A 100 14.29 -18.31 21.40
CA GLY A 100 13.12 -17.63 21.93
C GLY A 100 11.84 -17.97 21.19
N ARG A 101 10.81 -17.18 21.49
CA ARG A 101 9.53 -17.19 20.81
C ARG A 101 8.99 -15.78 20.63
N TYR A 102 8.11 -15.59 19.68
CA TYR A 102 7.49 -14.31 19.38
C TYR A 102 5.99 -14.47 19.10
N LYS A 103 5.23 -13.47 19.51
CA LYS A 103 3.85 -13.25 19.10
C LYS A 103 3.69 -11.80 18.67
N GLY A 104 2.98 -11.55 17.59
CA GLY A 104 2.79 -10.22 17.03
C GLY A 104 2.83 -10.24 15.51
N GLU A 105 3.06 -9.08 14.94
CA GLU A 105 3.12 -8.89 13.49
C GLU A 105 4.39 -9.51 12.87
N TRP A 106 4.24 -10.04 11.67
CA TRP A 106 5.31 -10.71 10.91
C TRP A 106 5.38 -10.17 9.49
N LYS A 107 6.60 -10.15 8.93
CA LYS A 107 6.86 -9.86 7.52
C LYS A 107 8.01 -10.72 7.04
N ASN A 108 7.84 -11.43 5.94
CA ASN A 108 8.85 -12.31 5.35
C ASN A 108 9.46 -13.29 6.37
N GLY A 109 8.61 -13.93 7.18
CA GLY A 109 9.04 -14.88 8.21
C GLY A 109 9.69 -14.26 9.46
N LEU A 110 9.91 -12.93 9.50
CA LEU A 110 10.56 -12.24 10.60
C LEU A 110 9.58 -11.38 11.42
N PRO A 111 9.81 -11.20 12.73
CA PRO A 111 9.09 -10.20 13.53
C PRO A 111 9.18 -8.81 12.89
N ASN A 112 8.03 -8.20 12.61
CA ASN A 112 7.97 -6.88 11.96
C ASN A 112 6.65 -6.20 12.32
N GLY A 113 6.69 -5.02 12.95
CA GLY A 113 5.53 -4.36 13.56
C GLY A 113 5.47 -4.59 15.07
N ARG A 114 4.29 -4.45 15.67
CA ARG A 114 4.13 -4.60 17.13
C ARG A 114 4.12 -6.06 17.55
N GLY A 115 4.75 -6.34 18.68
CA GLY A 115 4.72 -7.68 19.24
C GLY A 115 5.37 -7.82 20.61
N THR A 116 5.52 -9.08 21.00
CA THR A 116 6.23 -9.49 22.20
C THR A 116 7.19 -10.61 21.85
N LYS A 117 8.47 -10.41 22.17
CA LYS A 117 9.52 -11.41 22.06
C LYS A 117 9.86 -11.94 23.46
N HIS A 118 9.91 -13.24 23.63
CA HIS A 118 10.50 -13.89 24.79
C HIS A 118 11.87 -14.46 24.37
N ALA A 119 12.95 -13.89 24.90
CA ALA A 119 14.31 -14.35 24.68
C ALA A 119 14.71 -15.34 25.78
N TYR A 120 15.05 -16.57 25.40
CA TYR A 120 15.36 -17.63 26.37
C TYR A 120 16.76 -17.51 26.98
N LYS A 121 17.65 -16.70 26.39
CA LYS A 121 19.03 -16.52 26.88
C LYS A 121 19.07 -15.94 28.29
N ASP A 122 18.15 -15.03 28.59
CA ASP A 122 18.09 -14.24 29.83
C ASP A 122 16.66 -14.18 30.41
N ASP A 123 15.78 -15.09 29.97
CA ASP A 123 14.33 -15.13 30.28
C ASP A 123 13.67 -13.74 30.23
N SER A 124 14.05 -12.95 29.22
CA SER A 124 13.56 -11.59 29.07
C SER A 124 12.40 -11.49 28.10
N TYR A 125 11.48 -10.58 28.39
CA TYR A 125 10.33 -10.28 27.54
C TYR A 125 10.47 -8.85 27.03
N ILE A 126 10.48 -8.69 25.70
CA ILE A 126 10.57 -7.39 25.02
C ILE A 126 9.22 -7.12 24.35
N TYR A 127 8.62 -5.99 24.70
CA TYR A 127 7.36 -5.48 24.19
C TYR A 127 7.64 -4.21 23.41
N GLY A 128 7.15 -4.10 22.18
CA GLY A 128 7.37 -2.91 21.38
C GLY A 128 7.24 -3.16 19.89
N ASN A 129 7.89 -2.31 19.11
CA ASN A 129 7.97 -2.43 17.67
C ASN A 129 9.22 -3.23 17.25
N PHE A 130 9.10 -3.99 16.17
CA PHE A 130 10.14 -4.82 15.61
C PHE A 130 10.33 -4.51 14.12
N VAL A 131 11.57 -4.56 13.65
CA VAL A 131 11.93 -4.41 12.25
C VAL A 131 12.94 -5.50 11.91
N ASP A 132 12.60 -6.34 10.94
CA ASP A 132 13.43 -7.45 10.46
C ASP A 132 13.96 -8.36 11.59
N GLY A 133 13.12 -8.62 12.60
CA GLY A 133 13.44 -9.49 13.75
C GLY A 133 14.13 -8.80 14.92
N PHE A 134 14.46 -7.51 14.81
CA PHE A 134 15.10 -6.73 15.87
C PHE A 134 14.11 -5.77 16.52
N SER A 135 14.19 -5.57 17.85
CA SER A 135 13.43 -4.49 18.48
C SER A 135 14.00 -3.13 18.06
N GLU A 136 13.09 -2.21 17.75
CA GLU A 136 13.40 -0.89 17.19
C GLU A 136 12.37 0.14 17.67
N GLY A 137 12.84 1.34 18.04
CA GLY A 137 12.00 2.41 18.58
C GLY A 137 11.60 2.14 20.04
N TYR A 138 10.52 2.77 20.51
CA TYR A 138 10.13 2.67 21.92
C TYR A 138 9.58 1.28 22.28
N GLY A 139 9.97 0.79 23.47
CA GLY A 139 9.49 -0.47 24.01
C GLY A 139 9.76 -0.63 25.50
N LYS A 140 9.43 -1.80 26.02
CA LYS A 140 9.66 -2.23 27.40
C LYS A 140 10.31 -3.60 27.41
N GLN A 141 11.34 -3.79 28.23
CA GLN A 141 11.93 -5.10 28.50
C GLN A 141 11.82 -5.46 29.97
N THR A 142 11.39 -6.68 30.29
CA THR A 142 11.31 -7.23 31.65
C THR A 142 12.17 -8.48 31.75
N PHE A 143 12.70 -8.79 32.93
CA PHE A 143 13.65 -9.89 33.16
C PHE A 143 13.13 -10.82 34.27
N GLU A 144 12.40 -11.88 33.89
CA GLU A 144 11.87 -12.98 34.73
C GLU A 144 11.16 -12.64 36.08
N GLN A 145 10.36 -13.59 36.57
CA GLN A 145 9.62 -13.47 37.83
C GLN A 145 10.51 -13.86 39.02
N THR A 146 11.26 -12.91 39.57
CA THR A 146 11.87 -13.12 40.89
C THR A 146 10.80 -13.08 41.99
N TRP A 147 11.04 -13.76 43.12
CA TRP A 147 10.19 -13.74 44.31
C TRP A 147 10.16 -12.38 45.03
N GLU A 148 10.90 -11.41 44.50
CA GLU A 148 10.90 -10.03 44.99
C GLU A 148 9.64 -9.30 44.50
N LYS A 149 9.16 -8.35 45.32
CA LYS A 149 7.90 -7.63 45.09
C LYS A 149 7.89 -6.77 43.82
N THR A 150 9.01 -6.55 43.15
CA THR A 150 9.13 -5.69 41.96
C THR A 150 10.15 -6.25 40.98
N GLN A 151 9.72 -6.49 39.74
CA GLN A 151 10.58 -7.02 38.69
C GLN A 151 11.40 -5.89 38.05
N PRO A 152 12.70 -6.11 37.76
CA PRO A 152 13.48 -5.15 37.02
C PRO A 152 12.95 -5.00 35.60
N TYR A 153 12.93 -3.77 35.10
CA TYR A 153 12.50 -3.49 33.75
C TYR A 153 13.19 -2.27 33.16
N TYR A 154 13.39 -2.31 31.85
CA TYR A 154 13.74 -1.18 31.02
C TYR A 154 12.52 -0.67 30.28
N GLU A 155 12.41 0.64 30.13
CA GLU A 155 11.43 1.28 29.27
C GLU A 155 12.10 2.46 28.55
N GLY A 156 12.08 2.44 27.22
CA GLY A 156 12.80 3.44 26.42
C GLY A 156 12.98 3.02 24.97
N GLU A 157 13.89 3.70 24.29
CA GLU A 157 14.18 3.41 22.88
C GLU A 157 15.09 2.18 22.72
N PHE A 158 14.85 1.46 21.63
CA PHE A 158 15.63 0.32 21.18
C PHE A 158 16.18 0.60 19.78
N LYS A 159 17.37 0.05 19.52
CA LYS A 159 17.95 0.00 18.18
C LYS A 159 18.64 -1.33 18.00
N ARG A 160 18.22 -2.14 17.02
CA ARG A 160 18.84 -3.44 16.73
C ARG A 160 18.99 -4.35 17.97
N ASN A 161 17.95 -4.43 18.82
CA ASN A 161 17.92 -5.12 20.13
C ASN A 161 18.70 -4.47 21.28
N ASN A 162 19.45 -3.40 21.07
CA ASN A 162 20.14 -2.68 22.14
C ASN A 162 19.25 -1.58 22.71
N TRP A 163 19.41 -1.26 23.99
CA TRP A 163 18.86 -0.02 24.54
C TRP A 163 19.67 1.16 23.99
N GLU A 164 18.97 2.16 23.50
CA GLU A 164 19.54 3.31 22.79
C GLU A 164 18.72 4.55 23.15
N GLY A 165 19.23 5.75 22.86
CA GLY A 165 18.44 6.98 22.99
C GLY A 165 18.01 7.26 24.43
N LYS A 166 16.76 7.72 24.63
CA LYS A 166 16.22 7.98 25.96
C LYS A 166 15.55 6.75 26.54
N GLY A 167 15.84 6.48 27.81
CA GLY A 167 15.22 5.36 28.52
C GLY A 167 15.41 5.38 30.02
N ALA A 168 14.68 4.52 30.69
CA ALA A 168 14.73 4.32 32.12
C ALA A 168 14.87 2.83 32.44
N TYR A 169 15.81 2.49 33.32
CA TYR A 169 15.93 1.16 33.88
C TYR A 169 15.63 1.23 35.37
N TYR A 170 14.63 0.46 35.79
CA TYR A 170 14.21 0.34 37.16
C TYR A 170 14.70 -1.00 37.69
N TYR A 171 15.43 -0.95 38.79
CA TYR A 171 15.91 -2.13 39.49
C TYR A 171 14.81 -2.66 40.42
N GLY A 172 14.83 -3.97 40.70
CA GLY A 172 13.82 -4.61 41.56
C GLY A 172 13.84 -4.15 43.02
N ASP A 173 14.96 -3.58 43.47
CA ASP A 173 15.15 -3.03 44.82
C ASP A 173 14.59 -1.60 44.99
N GLY A 174 14.23 -0.95 43.88
CA GLY A 174 13.74 0.43 43.81
C GLY A 174 14.81 1.46 43.45
N ASP A 175 16.05 1.05 43.18
CA ASP A 175 17.03 1.90 42.50
C ASP A 175 16.59 2.11 41.04
N TYR A 176 17.07 3.18 40.38
CA TYR A 176 16.82 3.38 38.96
C TYR A 176 17.92 4.18 38.27
N TYR A 177 17.95 4.09 36.95
CA TYR A 177 18.61 5.04 36.07
C TYR A 177 17.61 5.59 35.05
N LYS A 178 17.62 6.90 34.81
CA LYS A 178 16.85 7.58 33.76
C LYS A 178 17.81 8.47 32.98
N GLY A 179 17.97 8.28 31.69
CA GLY A 179 18.93 9.09 30.93
C GLY A 179 19.13 8.64 29.50
N ASP A 180 20.27 9.07 28.94
CA ASP A 180 20.74 8.63 27.64
C ASP A 180 21.35 7.22 27.72
N TRP A 181 21.12 6.45 26.67
CA TRP A 181 21.58 5.08 26.47
C TRP A 181 22.28 4.97 25.14
N LYS A 182 23.31 4.13 25.11
CA LYS A 182 24.01 3.75 23.89
C LYS A 182 24.55 2.35 24.02
N ASP A 183 24.24 1.48 23.06
CA ASP A 183 24.70 0.08 23.06
C ASP A 183 24.42 -0.63 24.41
N SER A 184 23.23 -0.39 24.97
CA SER A 184 22.78 -0.94 26.27
C SER A 184 23.59 -0.48 27.49
N LYS A 185 24.25 0.68 27.40
CA LYS A 185 25.00 1.29 28.51
C LYS A 185 24.53 2.69 28.81
N TYR A 186 24.71 3.12 30.05
CA TYR A 186 24.52 4.53 30.43
C TYR A 186 25.50 5.39 29.64
N HIS A 187 24.95 6.41 28.99
CA HIS A 187 25.69 7.36 28.17
C HIS A 187 25.12 8.76 28.39
N GLY A 188 25.76 9.79 27.84
CA GLY A 188 25.21 11.15 27.79
C GLY A 188 24.79 11.68 29.18
N GLN A 189 23.63 12.31 29.26
CA GLN A 189 23.10 12.86 30.51
C GLN A 189 22.14 11.87 31.16
N GLY A 190 22.27 11.68 32.47
CA GLY A 190 21.39 10.77 33.20
C GLY A 190 21.31 11.04 34.70
N ALA A 191 20.31 10.40 35.31
CA ALA A 191 20.04 10.43 36.73
C ALA A 191 19.96 9.01 37.28
N ALA A 192 20.81 8.67 38.26
CA ALA A 192 20.77 7.39 38.95
C ALA A 192 20.40 7.57 40.42
N TYR A 193 19.25 7.06 40.82
CA TYR A 193 18.78 7.07 42.20
C TYR A 193 19.18 5.79 42.93
N SER A 194 19.65 5.95 44.17
CA SER A 194 19.82 4.83 45.09
C SER A 194 18.93 5.00 46.31
N LYS A 195 17.95 4.11 46.44
CA LYS A 195 17.01 4.03 47.56
C LYS A 195 17.72 3.81 48.88
N ARG A 196 18.79 3.02 48.87
CA ARG A 196 19.62 2.78 50.07
C ARG A 196 20.24 4.07 50.60
N LEU A 197 20.63 4.99 49.72
CA LEU A 197 21.30 6.23 50.08
C LEU A 197 20.35 7.43 50.19
N ASP A 198 19.11 7.29 49.71
CA ASP A 198 18.16 8.39 49.51
C ASP A 198 18.81 9.55 48.73
N LYS A 199 19.50 9.20 47.65
CA LYS A 199 20.28 10.15 46.84
C LYS A 199 20.22 9.80 45.36
N THR A 200 20.17 10.84 44.55
CA THR A 200 20.26 10.75 43.09
C THR A 200 21.55 11.41 42.60
N TRP A 201 22.30 10.70 41.77
CA TRP A 201 23.38 11.30 40.99
C TRP A 201 22.83 11.83 39.68
N ILE A 202 23.04 13.11 39.38
CA ILE A 202 22.63 13.75 38.12
C ILE A 202 23.89 14.23 37.41
N GLY A 203 24.15 13.72 36.21
CA GLY A 203 25.31 14.14 35.44
C GLY A 203 25.60 13.28 34.23
N GLU A 204 26.83 13.41 33.74
CA GLU A 204 27.30 12.70 32.56
C GLU A 204 27.64 11.24 32.86
N TYR A 205 27.43 10.40 31.84
CA TYR A 205 27.85 9.01 31.80
C TYR A 205 28.58 8.69 30.50
N LYS A 206 29.60 7.85 30.59
CA LYS A 206 30.28 7.28 29.44
C LYS A 206 30.50 5.79 29.67
N ASN A 207 29.67 4.97 29.01
CA ASN A 207 29.74 3.51 29.10
C ASN A 207 29.65 3.02 30.56
N ASP A 208 28.57 3.42 31.25
CA ASP A 208 28.28 3.08 32.65
C ASP A 208 29.14 3.80 33.70
N VAL A 209 30.16 4.56 33.28
CA VAL A 209 31.03 5.32 34.18
C VAL A 209 30.52 6.74 34.35
N LYS A 210 30.37 7.19 35.60
CA LYS A 210 30.00 8.58 35.95
C LYS A 210 31.11 9.54 35.53
N GLY A 211 30.74 10.61 34.83
CA GLY A 211 31.55 11.78 34.53
C GLY A 211 31.25 12.93 35.49
N GLU A 212 31.19 14.15 34.96
CA GLU A 212 30.86 15.36 35.71
C GLU A 212 29.39 15.39 36.12
N GLY A 213 29.07 15.89 37.32
CA GLY A 213 27.70 15.98 37.81
C GLY A 213 27.60 16.35 39.29
N ASN A 214 26.40 16.19 39.87
CA ASN A 214 26.14 16.47 41.29
C ASN A 214 25.21 15.44 41.95
N TRP A 215 25.38 15.23 43.26
CA TRP A 215 24.46 14.45 44.08
C TRP A 215 23.35 15.33 44.64
N VAL A 216 22.11 14.91 44.46
CA VAL A 216 20.93 15.52 45.10
C VAL A 216 20.30 14.53 46.08
N LYS A 217 19.64 15.04 47.11
CA LYS A 217 18.91 14.20 48.08
C LYS A 217 17.56 13.80 47.48
N GLY A 218 17.16 12.55 47.69
CA GLY A 218 15.86 12.02 47.27
C GLY A 218 15.81 11.54 45.82
N GLU A 219 14.62 11.09 45.45
CA GLU A 219 14.21 10.73 44.08
C GLU A 219 13.92 11.98 43.25
N ILE A 220 14.10 11.88 41.92
CA ILE A 220 13.66 12.87 40.93
C ILE A 220 12.62 12.35 39.93
#